data_AF-A0AAD7J343-F1
#
_entry.id   AF-A0AAD7J343-F1
#
_cell.length_a   1.000
_cell.length_b   1.000
_cell.length_c   1.000
_cell.angle_alpha   90.00
_cell.angle_beta   90.00
_cell.angle_gamma   90.00
#
_symmetry.space_group_name_H-M   'P 1'
#
loop_
_entity.id
_entity.type
_entity.pdbx_description
1 polymer ?
#
loop_
_entity_poly.entity_id
_entity_poly.type
_entity_poly.pdbx_seq_one_letter_code
_entity_poly.pdbx_strand_id
1 'polypeptide(L)'
;KLTRGIQRFRRLQAVYTPAALQAAARAARTAPDASELPEDAPLFMPSSLSADERTTGCAAGLADIEGRARHAQCRASLVRLRNQLHVKSRLLTYKKIHSRHQGPNTRSCTIVTRNKSKIRLHSEKYQAAWDALARLNNGVHGWQKLRKRDIRLLEDAEE
;
A
#
# COMPACT_ATOMS: atom_id res chain seq x y z
N LYS A 1 -0.30 6.60 21.08
CA LYS A 1 -0.05 7.56 19.97
C LYS A 1 -1.01 7.38 18.79
N LEU A 2 -1.27 6.14 18.35
CA LEU A 2 -2.14 5.84 17.20
C LEU A 2 -3.59 6.29 17.39
N THR A 3 -4.21 5.98 18.53
CA THR A 3 -5.59 6.39 18.88
C THR A 3 -5.81 7.90 18.75
N ARG A 4 -4.86 8.71 19.23
CA ARG A 4 -4.91 10.18 19.10
C ARG A 4 -4.85 10.63 17.64
N GLY A 5 -4.04 9.97 16.82
CA GLY A 5 -3.98 10.22 15.38
C GLY A 5 -5.29 9.91 14.68
N ILE A 6 -5.89 8.76 15.00
CA ILE A 6 -7.21 8.35 14.48
C ILE A 6 -8.30 9.34 14.87
N GLN A 7 -8.35 9.75 16.14
CA GLN A 7 -9.32 10.75 16.61
C GLN A 7 -9.15 12.09 15.89
N ARG A 8 -7.92 12.56 15.71
CA ARG A 8 -7.65 13.79 14.95
C ARG A 8 -8.13 13.66 13.50
N PHE A 9 -7.86 12.52 12.87
CA PHE A 9 -8.32 12.27 11.51
C PHE A 9 -9.85 12.23 11.43
N ARG A 10 -10.54 11.55 12.35
CA ARG A 10 -12.00 11.52 12.42
C ARG A 10 -12.62 12.92 12.60
N ARG A 11 -11.99 13.82 13.37
CA ARG A 11 -12.43 15.22 13.47
C ARG A 11 -12.33 15.95 12.13
N LEU A 12 -11.26 15.74 11.36
CA LEU A 12 -11.14 16.28 10.01
C LEU A 12 -12.18 15.66 9.07
N GLN A 13 -12.43 14.36 9.18
CA GLN A 13 -13.48 13.69 8.41
C GLN A 13 -14.87 14.28 8.71
N ALA A 14 -15.17 14.65 9.95
CA ALA A 14 -16.45 15.28 10.29
C ALA A 14 -16.69 16.58 9.50
N VAL A 15 -15.63 17.33 9.20
CA VAL A 15 -15.70 18.60 8.46
C VAL A 15 -15.67 18.36 6.94
N TYR A 16 -14.74 17.53 6.45
CA TYR A 16 -14.46 17.42 5.02
C TYR A 16 -15.02 16.16 4.35
N THR A 17 -15.27 15.08 5.10
CA THR A 17 -15.76 13.80 4.58
C THR A 17 -16.74 13.12 5.54
N PRO A 18 -17.88 13.75 5.88
CA PRO A 18 -18.84 13.16 6.81
C PRO A 18 -19.34 11.77 6.38
N ALA A 19 -19.43 11.50 5.07
CA ALA A 19 -19.79 10.17 4.56
C ALA A 19 -18.81 9.07 5.02
N ALA A 20 -17.52 9.39 5.19
CA ALA A 20 -16.53 8.44 5.67
C ALA A 20 -16.79 7.99 7.12
N LEU A 21 -17.30 8.89 7.97
CA LEU A 21 -17.70 8.55 9.33
C LEU A 21 -18.97 7.70 9.35
N GLN A 22 -19.92 7.96 8.46
CA GLN A 22 -21.12 7.13 8.33
C GLN A 22 -20.76 5.71 7.87
N ALA A 23 -19.86 5.58 6.90
CA ALA A 23 -19.32 4.29 6.46
C ALA A 23 -18.62 3.56 7.63
N ALA A 24 -17.80 4.26 8.41
CA ALA A 24 -17.16 3.68 9.59
C ALA A 24 -18.18 3.19 10.64
N ALA A 25 -19.22 3.97 10.92
CA ALA A 25 -20.28 3.59 11.85
C ALA A 25 -21.13 2.42 11.33
N ARG A 26 -21.34 2.31 10.00
CA ARG A 26 -21.98 1.12 9.40
C ARG A 26 -21.11 -0.11 9.56
N ALA A 27 -19.81 -0.02 9.27
CA ALA A 27 -18.88 -1.12 9.42
C ALA A 27 -18.81 -1.66 10.87
N ALA A 28 -18.80 -0.75 11.86
CA ALA A 28 -18.83 -1.14 13.27
C ALA A 28 -20.11 -1.87 13.68
N ARG A 29 -21.25 -1.54 13.07
CA ARG A 29 -22.53 -2.24 13.35
C ARG A 29 -22.60 -3.63 12.73
N THR A 30 -21.99 -3.82 11.56
CA THR A 30 -21.99 -5.11 10.85
C THR A 30 -20.99 -6.11 11.44
N ALA A 31 -20.01 -5.66 12.21
CA ALA A 31 -18.98 -6.49 12.82
C ALA A 31 -18.81 -6.10 14.30
N PRO A 32 -19.74 -6.49 15.19
CA PRO A 32 -19.69 -6.14 16.60
C PRO A 32 -18.48 -6.77 17.32
N ASP A 33 -18.00 -7.92 16.86
CA ASP A 33 -16.80 -8.61 17.40
C ASP A 33 -15.49 -8.09 16.80
N ALA A 34 -15.52 -6.94 16.10
CA ALA A 34 -14.31 -6.36 15.55
C ALA A 34 -13.34 -5.96 16.68
N SER A 35 -12.06 -6.26 16.45
CA SER A 35 -10.96 -5.90 17.34
C SER A 35 -11.03 -4.42 17.75
N GLU A 36 -11.02 -4.15 19.06
CA GLU A 36 -10.96 -2.80 19.62
C GLU A 36 -9.57 -2.17 19.50
N LEU A 37 -8.59 -2.94 19.00
CA LEU A 37 -7.23 -2.48 18.86
C LEU A 37 -7.14 -1.34 17.84
N PRO A 38 -6.39 -0.27 18.15
CA PRO A 38 -6.31 0.90 17.29
C PRO A 38 -5.66 0.62 15.93
N GLU A 39 -4.85 -0.43 15.79
CA GLU A 39 -4.27 -0.92 14.54
C GLU A 39 -5.30 -1.50 13.56
N ASP A 40 -6.40 -2.04 14.08
CA ASP A 40 -7.45 -2.69 13.28
C ASP A 40 -8.60 -1.75 12.97
N ALA A 41 -8.60 -0.55 13.57
CA ALA A 41 -9.65 0.45 13.39
C ALA A 41 -9.73 0.88 11.90
N PRO A 42 -10.88 0.68 11.23
CA PRO A 42 -10.99 0.97 9.81
C PRO A 42 -10.97 2.48 9.55
N LEU A 43 -10.16 2.88 8.58
CA LEU A 43 -10.07 4.25 8.10
C LEU A 43 -10.59 4.33 6.66
N PHE A 44 -11.64 5.11 6.47
CA PHE A 44 -12.26 5.31 5.17
C PHE A 44 -11.72 6.57 4.51
N MET A 45 -11.17 6.41 3.31
CA MET A 45 -10.80 7.50 2.43
C MET A 45 -11.91 7.70 1.38
N PRO A 46 -11.94 8.83 0.66
CA PRO A 46 -12.89 9.01 -0.45
C PRO A 46 -12.90 7.83 -1.43
N SER A 47 -11.75 7.24 -1.78
CA SER A 47 -11.67 6.06 -2.65
C SER A 47 -12.36 4.79 -2.11
N SER A 48 -12.65 4.74 -0.82
CA SER A 48 -13.34 3.62 -0.16
C SER A 48 -14.86 3.78 -0.12
N LEU A 49 -15.37 4.94 -0.55
CA LEU A 49 -16.80 5.27 -0.55
C LEU A 49 -17.42 5.07 -1.94
N SER A 50 -18.74 4.92 -2.00
CA SER A 50 -19.46 4.86 -3.28
C SER A 50 -19.44 6.22 -4.01
N ALA A 51 -19.78 6.23 -5.30
CA ALA A 51 -19.89 7.47 -6.06
C ALA A 51 -20.91 8.45 -5.44
N ASP A 52 -22.05 7.93 -4.97
CA ASP A 52 -23.12 8.73 -4.38
C ASP A 52 -22.71 9.32 -3.02
N GLU A 53 -22.04 8.51 -2.19
CA GLU A 53 -21.52 8.94 -0.88
C GLU A 53 -20.44 10.01 -1.01
N ARG A 54 -19.60 9.91 -2.03
CA ARG A 54 -18.60 10.95 -2.32
C ARG A 54 -19.26 12.26 -2.74
N THR A 55 -20.27 12.18 -3.60
CA THR A 55 -20.95 13.37 -4.13
C THR A 55 -21.72 14.11 -3.03
N THR A 56 -22.36 13.37 -2.13
CA THR A 56 -23.21 13.93 -1.06
C THR A 56 -22.45 14.30 0.21
N GLY A 57 -21.35 13.60 0.52
CA GLY A 57 -20.70 13.71 1.82
C GLY A 57 -19.18 13.83 1.79
N CYS A 58 -18.59 14.24 0.66
CA CYS A 58 -17.20 14.71 0.61
C CYS A 58 -17.14 16.14 0.06
N ALA A 59 -16.21 16.94 0.59
CA ALA A 59 -15.93 18.27 0.07
C ALA A 59 -15.46 18.20 -1.39
N ALA A 60 -15.87 19.19 -2.19
CA ALA A 60 -15.51 19.28 -3.60
C ALA A 60 -13.98 19.27 -3.80
N GLY A 61 -13.52 18.55 -4.83
CA GLY A 61 -12.10 18.43 -5.18
C GLY A 61 -11.27 17.50 -4.28
N LEU A 62 -11.84 16.94 -3.20
CA LEU A 62 -11.09 16.06 -2.31
C LEU A 62 -10.72 14.72 -2.96
N ALA A 63 -11.60 14.19 -3.81
CA ALA A 63 -11.31 13.00 -4.60
C ALA A 63 -10.10 13.23 -5.53
N ASP A 64 -9.95 14.44 -6.09
CA ASP A 64 -8.82 14.79 -6.96
C ASP A 64 -7.52 14.95 -6.17
N ILE A 65 -7.59 15.54 -4.96
CA ILE A 65 -6.47 15.62 -4.04
C ILE A 65 -6.00 14.20 -3.67
N GLU A 66 -6.93 13.31 -3.33
CA GLU A 66 -6.59 11.91 -3.09
C GLU A 66 -5.97 11.27 -4.34
N GLY A 67 -6.56 11.45 -5.52
CA GLY A 67 -6.03 10.93 -6.78
C GLY A 67 -4.56 11.32 -7.00
N ARG A 68 -4.23 12.61 -6.82
CA ARG A 68 -2.84 13.09 -6.89
C ARG A 68 -1.93 12.42 -5.86
N ALA A 69 -2.40 12.28 -4.62
CA ALA A 69 -1.66 11.58 -3.57
C ALA A 69 -1.42 10.10 -3.92
N ARG A 70 -2.42 9.41 -4.48
CA ARG A 70 -2.30 8.01 -4.91
C ARG A 70 -1.37 7.85 -6.11
N HIS A 71 -1.39 8.75 -7.09
CA HIS A 71 -0.40 8.75 -8.17
C HIS A 71 1.04 8.89 -7.64
N ALA A 72 1.26 9.81 -6.70
CA ALA A 72 2.56 9.95 -6.05
C ALA A 72 2.95 8.67 -5.27
N GLN A 73 1.97 8.05 -4.59
CA GLN A 73 2.18 6.78 -3.87
C GLN A 73 2.54 5.63 -4.82
N CYS A 74 1.90 5.52 -5.99
CA CYS A 74 2.23 4.55 -7.04
C CYS A 74 3.68 4.74 -7.51
N ARG A 75 4.06 5.97 -7.87
CA ARG A 75 5.42 6.32 -8.29
C ARG A 75 6.46 5.96 -7.22
N ALA A 76 6.24 6.42 -5.99
CA ALA A 76 7.17 6.18 -4.89
C ALA A 76 7.31 4.67 -4.56
N SER A 77 6.19 3.93 -4.61
CA SER A 77 6.20 2.49 -4.35
C SER A 77 6.97 1.73 -5.42
N LEU A 78 6.81 2.07 -6.69
CA LEU A 78 7.57 1.46 -7.78
C LEU A 78 9.07 1.76 -7.71
N VAL A 79 9.46 3.00 -7.43
CA VAL A 79 10.87 3.36 -7.24
C VAL A 79 11.48 2.53 -6.12
N ARG A 80 10.79 2.42 -4.97
CA ARG A 80 11.25 1.59 -3.85
C ARG A 80 11.30 0.11 -4.20
N LEU A 81 10.31 -0.39 -4.94
CA LEU A 81 10.27 -1.77 -5.40
C LEU A 81 11.47 -2.10 -6.30
N ARG A 82 11.77 -1.25 -7.30
CA ARG A 82 12.94 -1.39 -8.17
C ARG A 82 14.24 -1.40 -7.36
N ASN A 83 14.39 -0.47 -6.42
CA ASN A 83 15.57 -0.44 -5.55
C ASN A 83 15.72 -1.73 -4.75
N GLN A 84 14.62 -2.29 -4.20
CA GLN A 84 14.70 -3.56 -3.48
C GLN A 84 15.01 -4.75 -4.38
N LEU A 85 14.55 -4.75 -5.64
CA LEU A 85 14.91 -5.77 -6.63
C LEU A 85 16.40 -5.71 -7.00
N HIS A 86 16.97 -4.50 -7.16
CA HIS A 86 18.42 -4.35 -7.34
C HIS A 86 19.21 -4.85 -6.14
N VAL A 87 18.78 -4.52 -4.93
CA VAL A 87 19.40 -5.07 -3.71
C VAL A 87 19.29 -6.60 -3.68
N LYS A 88 18.17 -7.18 -4.09
CA LYS A 88 18.00 -8.64 -4.18
C LYS A 88 19.02 -9.28 -5.13
N SER A 89 19.17 -8.76 -6.36
CA SER A 89 20.17 -9.25 -7.32
C SER A 89 21.57 -9.19 -6.70
N ARG A 90 21.98 -8.03 -6.15
CA ARG A 90 23.30 -7.89 -5.50
C ARG A 90 23.53 -8.86 -4.35
N LEU A 91 22.52 -9.10 -3.51
CA LEU A 91 22.61 -10.08 -2.42
C LEU A 91 22.76 -11.51 -2.92
N LEU A 92 22.10 -11.86 -4.03
CA LEU A 92 22.23 -13.18 -4.65
C LEU A 92 23.59 -13.36 -5.30
N THR A 93 24.09 -12.36 -6.03
CA THR A 93 25.45 -12.36 -6.60
C THR A 93 26.50 -12.48 -5.50
N TYR A 94 26.38 -11.68 -4.44
CA TYR A 94 27.28 -11.75 -3.29
C TYR A 94 27.28 -13.13 -2.64
N LYS A 95 26.09 -13.71 -2.42
CA LYS A 95 25.96 -15.07 -1.88
C LYS A 95 26.60 -16.10 -2.80
N LYS A 96 26.41 -16.00 -4.13
CA LYS A 96 26.99 -16.92 -5.13
C LYS A 96 28.51 -16.89 -5.12
N ILE A 97 29.12 -15.71 -4.96
CA ILE A 97 30.58 -15.52 -4.97
C ILE A 97 31.21 -15.92 -3.63
N HIS A 98 30.67 -15.44 -2.51
CA HIS A 98 31.34 -15.50 -1.21
C HIS A 98 30.90 -16.65 -0.29
N SER A 99 29.86 -17.40 -0.65
CA SER A 99 29.35 -18.51 0.19
C SER A 99 29.96 -19.88 -0.14
N ARG A 100 30.95 -19.96 -1.03
CA ARG A 100 31.62 -21.23 -1.38
C ARG A 100 32.45 -21.71 -0.19
N HIS A 101 32.23 -22.95 0.26
CA HIS A 101 32.95 -23.60 1.37
C HIS A 101 32.75 -22.97 2.76
N GLN A 102 31.72 -22.14 2.95
CA GLN A 102 31.36 -21.57 4.25
C GLN A 102 30.32 -22.44 4.96
N GLY A 103 30.34 -22.46 6.31
CA GLY A 103 29.36 -23.12 7.15
C GLY A 103 27.94 -22.52 7.05
N PRO A 104 27.03 -22.81 8.00
CA PRO A 104 25.62 -22.41 7.91
C PRO A 104 25.43 -20.92 7.64
N ASN A 105 24.85 -20.58 6.49
CA ASN A 105 24.73 -19.20 6.01
C ASN A 105 23.49 -18.47 6.54
N THR A 106 23.23 -18.60 7.84
CA THR A 106 21.99 -18.10 8.49
C THR A 106 21.86 -16.59 8.35
N ARG A 107 22.96 -15.84 8.51
CA ARG A 107 22.96 -14.38 8.40
C ARG A 107 22.57 -13.89 7.00
N SER A 108 23.15 -14.45 5.94
CA SER A 108 22.81 -14.01 4.57
C SER A 108 21.39 -14.41 4.19
N CYS A 109 20.91 -15.58 4.65
CA CYS A 109 19.52 -15.98 4.48
C CYS A 109 18.55 -14.99 5.16
N THR A 110 18.83 -14.57 6.40
CA THR A 110 18.01 -13.57 7.09
C THR A 110 17.97 -12.23 6.35
N ILE A 111 19.11 -11.77 5.80
CA ILE A 111 19.18 -10.53 5.02
C ILE A 111 18.33 -10.63 3.75
N VAL A 112 18.42 -11.75 3.02
CA VAL A 112 17.62 -12.01 1.81
C VAL A 112 16.12 -12.07 2.16
N THR A 113 15.74 -12.77 3.24
CA THR A 113 14.35 -12.83 3.69
C THR A 113 13.80 -11.45 4.04
N ARG A 114 14.58 -10.63 4.76
CA ARG A 114 14.19 -9.25 5.07
C ARG A 114 14.00 -8.41 3.81
N ASN A 115 14.85 -8.57 2.80
CA ASN A 115 14.68 -7.89 1.51
C ASN A 115 13.42 -8.38 0.78
N LYS A 116 13.12 -9.68 0.77
CA LYS A 116 11.88 -10.23 0.21
C LYS A 116 10.64 -9.61 0.88
N SER A 117 10.65 -9.45 2.21
CA SER A 117 9.55 -8.79 2.93
C SER A 117 9.39 -7.32 2.51
N LYS A 118 10.48 -6.59 2.24
CA LYS A 118 10.41 -5.21 1.72
C LYS A 118 9.86 -5.16 0.30
N ILE A 119 10.23 -6.10 -0.57
CA ILE A 119 9.68 -6.23 -1.92
C ILE A 119 8.15 -6.40 -1.83
N ARG A 120 7.69 -7.35 -1.00
CA ARG A 120 6.27 -7.60 -0.75
C ARG A 120 5.55 -6.35 -0.24
N LEU A 121 6.12 -5.68 0.76
CA LEU A 121 5.56 -4.45 1.31
C LEU A 121 5.37 -3.35 0.24
N HIS A 122 6.36 -3.17 -0.64
CA HIS A 122 6.27 -2.15 -1.69
C HIS A 122 5.33 -2.54 -2.82
N SER A 123 5.21 -3.83 -3.15
CA SER A 123 4.21 -4.31 -4.10
C SER A 123 2.79 -4.14 -3.58
N GLU A 124 2.55 -4.47 -2.31
CA GLU A 124 1.23 -4.29 -1.66
C GLU A 124 0.86 -2.80 -1.60
N LYS A 125 1.81 -1.93 -1.26
CA LYS A 125 1.59 -0.47 -1.27
C LYS A 125 1.24 0.09 -2.65
N TYR A 126 1.86 -0.45 -3.70
CA TYR A 126 1.52 -0.09 -5.07
C TYR A 126 0.12 -0.56 -5.44
N GLN A 127 -0.20 -1.83 -5.17
CA GLN A 127 -1.50 -2.40 -5.48
C GLN A 127 -2.63 -1.68 -4.75
N ALA A 128 -2.48 -1.41 -3.45
CA ALA A 128 -3.47 -0.65 -2.69
C ALA A 128 -3.69 0.77 -3.25
N ALA A 129 -2.63 1.45 -3.70
CA ALA A 129 -2.75 2.76 -4.32
C ALA A 129 -3.40 2.70 -5.71
N TRP A 130 -3.07 1.67 -6.49
CA TRP A 130 -3.66 1.40 -7.80
C TRP A 130 -5.15 1.07 -7.68
N ASP A 131 -5.54 0.23 -6.73
CA ASP A 131 -6.95 -0.12 -6.47
C ASP A 131 -7.74 1.11 -5.99
N ALA A 132 -7.13 1.98 -5.18
CA ALA A 132 -7.74 3.24 -4.79
C ALA A 132 -7.97 4.16 -6.00
N LEU A 133 -6.98 4.30 -6.89
CA LEU A 133 -7.14 5.05 -8.16
C LEU A 133 -8.24 4.45 -9.04
N ALA A 134 -8.34 3.12 -9.10
CA ALA A 134 -9.34 2.44 -9.92
C ALA A 134 -10.78 2.71 -9.43
N ARG A 135 -10.95 2.95 -8.12
CA ARG A 135 -12.24 3.32 -7.51
C ARG A 135 -12.53 4.82 -7.62
N LEU A 136 -11.51 5.65 -7.85
CA LEU A 136 -11.69 7.08 -8.09
C LEU A 136 -12.13 7.32 -9.55
N ASN A 137 -13.05 8.25 -9.76
CA ASN A 137 -13.62 8.53 -11.09
C ASN A 137 -12.58 9.00 -12.11
N ASN A 138 -11.40 9.42 -11.64
CA ASN A 138 -10.32 9.94 -12.47
C ASN A 138 -9.50 8.83 -13.15
N GLY A 139 -9.86 7.57 -12.93
CA GLY A 139 -9.27 6.42 -13.60
C GLY A 139 -7.81 6.17 -13.22
N VAL A 140 -7.28 5.05 -13.69
CA VAL A 140 -5.91 4.62 -13.37
C VAL A 140 -4.89 5.13 -14.39
N HIS A 141 -5.19 6.23 -15.09
CA HIS A 141 -4.44 6.67 -16.26
C HIS A 141 -2.93 6.68 -16.04
N GLY A 142 -2.20 6.01 -16.94
CA GLY A 142 -0.74 5.88 -16.90
C GLY A 142 -0.17 4.79 -15.96
N TRP A 143 -0.99 4.10 -15.16
CA TRP A 143 -0.52 3.04 -14.25
C TRP A 143 -1.05 1.67 -14.64
N GLN A 144 -0.13 0.72 -14.83
CA GLN A 144 -0.47 -0.67 -15.10
C GLN A 144 -0.67 -1.44 -13.78
N LYS A 145 -1.60 -2.39 -13.76
CA LYS A 145 -1.78 -3.26 -12.59
C LYS A 145 -0.56 -4.15 -12.44
N LEU A 146 0.16 -4.03 -11.32
CA LEU A 146 1.34 -4.83 -11.04
C LEU A 146 0.91 -6.27 -10.68
N ARG A 147 1.24 -7.22 -11.55
CA ARG A 147 1.02 -8.64 -11.37
C ARG A 147 2.24 -9.25 -10.67
N LYS A 148 2.05 -10.41 -10.03
CA LYS A 148 3.15 -11.14 -9.36
C LYS A 148 4.31 -11.46 -10.31
N ARG A 149 4.00 -11.78 -11.57
CA ARG A 149 4.98 -12.06 -12.64
C ARG A 149 5.84 -10.85 -13.03
N ASP A 150 5.36 -9.64 -12.78
CA ASP A 150 6.08 -8.40 -13.12
C ASP A 150 7.18 -8.12 -12.07
N ILE A 151 7.12 -8.78 -10.90
CA ILE A 151 8.09 -8.68 -9.81
C ILE A 151 9.18 -9.73 -10.00
N ARG A 152 10.00 -9.55 -11.02
CA ARG A 152 11.12 -10.42 -11.38
C ARG A 152 12.45 -9.68 -11.29
N LEU A 153 13.55 -10.42 -11.14
CA LEU A 153 14.88 -9.82 -11.31
C LEU A 153 15.11 -9.51 -12.78
N LEU A 154 16.03 -8.57 -13.06
CA LEU A 154 16.42 -8.28 -14.45
C LEU A 154 17.04 -9.51 -15.12
N GLU A 155 17.82 -10.29 -14.36
CA GLU A 155 18.47 -11.53 -14.81
C GLU A 155 17.46 -12.67 -15.08
N ASP A 156 16.28 -12.66 -14.44
CA ASP A 156 15.23 -13.70 -14.61
C ASP A 156 14.37 -13.47 -15.87
N ALA A 157 14.67 -12.45 -16.69
CA ALA A 157 13.86 -12.09 -17.87
C ALA A 157 14.46 -12.58 -19.20
N GLU A 158 15.67 -13.15 -19.17
CA GLU A 158 16.41 -13.65 -20.34
C GLU A 158 16.29 -15.18 -20.54
N GLU A 159 15.50 -15.86 -19.71
CA GLU A 159 15.06 -17.26 -19.88
C GLU A 159 13.56 -17.34 -20.15
#